data_AF-A0A528H5B9-F1
#
_entry.id   AF-A0A528H5B9-F1
#
_cell.length_a   1.000
_cell.length_b   1.000
_cell.length_c   1.000
_cell.angle_alpha   90.00
_cell.angle_beta   90.00
_cell.angle_gamma   90.00
#
_symmetry.space_group_name_H-M   'P 1'
#
loop_
_entity.id
_entity.type
_entity.pdbx_description
1 polymer ?
#
loop_
_entity_poly.entity_id
_entity_poly.type
_entity_poly.pdbx_seq_one_letter_code
_entity_poly.pdbx_strand_id
1 'polypeptide(L)' 'RQWAEDRGGRPAIVRTRGEGGILRIDFGEPEEEFEAIEWDEFFRIFDENNLAFLYQDETGGGKTSRFNKFVDRNQKG' A
#
# COMPACT_ATOMS: atom_id res chain seq x y z
N ARG A 1 5.52 7.34 2.03
CA ARG A 1 6.44 7.32 0.86
C ARG A 1 7.82 6.79 1.20
N GLN A 2 8.60 7.41 2.09
CA GLN A 2 10.01 7.05 2.33
C GLN A 2 10.21 5.55 2.63
N TRP A 3 9.39 4.97 3.50
CA TRP A 3 9.46 3.54 3.83
C TRP A 3 9.36 2.62 2.60
N ALA A 4 8.51 2.98 1.64
CA ALA A 4 8.33 2.24 0.39
C ALA A 4 9.52 2.48 -0.54
N GLU A 5 9.90 3.74 -0.76
CA GLU A 5 11.01 4.14 -1.64
C GLU A 5 12.34 3.48 -1.21
N ASP A 6 12.64 3.46 0.09
CA ASP A 6 13.84 2.80 0.65
C ASP A 6 13.89 1.29 0.37
N ARG A 7 12.72 0.68 0.13
CA ARG A 7 12.55 -0.75 -0.15
C ARG A 7 12.33 -1.02 -1.64
N GLY A 8 12.46 0.00 -2.50
CA GLY A 8 12.21 -0.09 -3.95
C GLY A 8 10.72 -0.22 -4.31
N GLY A 9 9.84 0.16 -3.38
CA GLY A 9 8.40 0.08 -3.52
C GLY A 9 7.81 1.28 -4.26
N ARG A 10 6.85 1.01 -5.13
CA ARG A 10 6.07 2.01 -5.88
C ARG A 10 4.58 1.92 -5.53
N PRO A 11 3.84 3.04 -5.54
CA PRO A 11 2.41 3.01 -5.29
C PRO A 11 1.65 2.39 -6.48
N ALA A 12 0.69 1.54 -6.15
CA ALA A 12 -0.18 0.90 -7.12
C ALA A 12 -1.61 0.77 -6.57
N ILE A 13 -2.57 0.62 -7.47
CA ILE A 13 -3.96 0.34 -7.13
C ILE A 13 -4.43 -0.95 -7.80
N VAL A 14 -5.13 -1.78 -7.05
CA VAL A 14 -5.87 -2.94 -7.57
C VAL A 14 -7.31 -2.53 -7.72
N ARG A 15 -7.82 -2.47 -8.94
CA ARG A 15 -9.26 -2.29 -9.15
C ARG A 15 -9.95 -3.63 -8.92
N THR A 16 -10.63 -3.78 -7.78
CA THR A 16 -11.45 -4.97 -7.57
C THR A 16 -12.77 -4.83 -8.33
N ARG A 17 -13.44 -5.96 -8.63
CA ARG A 17 -14.76 -5.94 -9.31
C ARG A 17 -15.91 -5.36 -8.46
N GLY A 18 -15.66 -4.91 -7.23
CA GLY A 18 -16.65 -4.25 -6.36
C GLY A 18 -16.47 -2.73 -6.29
N GLU A 19 -17.33 -2.05 -5.52
CA GLU A 19 -17.19 -0.61 -5.18
C GLU A 19 -15.96 -0.40 -4.27
N GLY A 20 -14.77 -0.35 -4.87
CA GLY A 20 -13.54 -0.02 -4.17
C GLY A 20 -12.28 -0.56 -4.83
N GLY A 21 -11.31 0.32 -5.08
CA GLY A 21 -9.93 -0.05 -5.39
C GLY A 21 -9.12 -0.28 -4.12
N ILE A 22 -8.21 -1.24 -4.11
CA ILE A 22 -7.30 -1.50 -2.99
C ILE A 22 -5.97 -0.83 -3.29
N LEU A 23 -5.55 0.09 -2.42
CA LEU A 23 -4.19 0.64 -2.45
C LEU A 23 -3.16 -0.43 -2.08
N ARG A 24 -2.06 -0.46 -2.82
CA ARG A 24 -0.94 -1.37 -2.64
C ARG A 24 0.39 -0.64 -2.84
N ILE A 25 1.44 -1.19 -2.25
CA ILE A 25 2.82 -0.87 -2.62
C ILE A 25 3.38 -2.10 -3.29
N ASP A 26 3.73 -1.96 -4.55
CA ASP A 26 4.40 -2.99 -5.33
C ASP A 26 5.92 -2.86 -5.16
N PHE A 27 6.59 -3.95 -4.82
CA PHE A 27 8.05 -4.03 -4.66
C PHE A 27 8.71 -4.92 -5.73
N GLY A 28 7.91 -5.45 -6.66
CA GLY A 28 8.32 -6.44 -7.65
C GLY A 28 8.17 -5.95 -9.07
N GLU A 29 8.01 -6.90 -9.98
CA GLU A 29 7.62 -6.61 -11.36
C GLU A 29 6.15 -6.19 -11.41
N PRO A 30 5.79 -5.24 -12.30
CA PRO A 30 4.43 -4.74 -12.36
C PRO A 30 3.52 -5.89 -12.82
N GLU A 31 2.59 -6.29 -11.96
CA GLU A 31 1.56 -7.27 -12.33
C GLU A 31 0.46 -6.56 -13.14
N GLU A 32 -0.13 -7.23 -14.13
CA GLU A 32 -1.21 -6.65 -14.95
C GLU A 32 -2.45 -6.25 -14.13
N GLU A 33 -2.62 -6.86 -12.96
CA GLU A 33 -3.69 -6.53 -12.01
C GLU A 33 -3.38 -5.28 -11.15
N PHE A 34 -2.13 -4.80 -11.16
CA PHE A 34 -1.68 -3.62 -10.46
C PHE A 34 -1.52 -2.44 -11.42
N GLU A 35 -2.38 -1.44 -11.25
CA GLU A 35 -2.24 -0.19 -11.96
C GLU A 35 -1.28 0.71 -11.18
N ALA A 36 -0.09 0.93 -11.74
CA ALA A 36 0.87 1.88 -11.17
C ALA A 36 0.29 3.29 -11.22
N ILE A 37 0.29 3.98 -10.08
CA ILE A 37 -0.20 5.35 -9.95
C ILE A 37 0.91 6.24 -9.40
N GLU A 38 0.71 7.55 -9.44
CA GLU A 38 1.63 8.50 -8.81
C GLU A 38 1.40 8.58 -7.29
N TRP A 39 2.42 9.01 -6.55
CA TRP A 39 2.32 9.21 -5.10
C TRP A 39 1.21 10.19 -4.71
N ASP A 40 1.01 11.26 -5.49
CA ASP A 40 -0.06 12.24 -5.27
C ASP A 40 -1.44 11.58 -5.31
N GLU A 41 -1.71 10.76 -6.33
CA GLU A 41 -2.99 10.05 -6.46
C GLU A 41 -3.17 9.00 -5.35
N PHE A 42 -2.08 8.31 -5.00
CA PHE A 42 -2.09 7.38 -3.90
C PHE A 42 -2.47 8.05 -2.57
N PHE A 43 -1.86 9.20 -2.26
CA PHE A 43 -2.16 9.93 -1.02
C PHE A 43 -3.57 10.51 -1.03
N ARG A 44 -4.03 10.97 -2.19
CA ARG A 44 -5.40 11.43 -2.37
C ARG A 44 -6.39 10.33 -2.03
N ILE A 45 -6.27 9.15 -2.65
CA ILE A 45 -7.16 8.01 -2.38
C ILE A 45 -7.03 7.54 -0.93
N PHE A 46 -5.81 7.52 -0.39
CA PHE A 46 -5.53 7.13 0.99
C PHE A 46 -6.26 8.03 2.00
N ASP A 47 -6.24 9.34 1.77
CA ASP A 47 -6.92 10.34 2.62
C ASP A 47 -8.44 10.33 2.40
N GLU A 48 -8.90 10.29 1.14
CA GLU A 48 -10.33 10.21 0.77
C GLU A 48 -11.02 8.98 1.38
N ASN A 49 -10.31 7.85 1.45
CA ASN A 49 -10.80 6.60 2.05
C ASN A 49 -10.44 6.48 3.55
N ASN A 50 -9.84 7.51 4.15
CA ASN A 50 -9.39 7.54 5.54
C ASN A 50 -8.68 6.25 5.97
N LEU A 51 -7.67 5.84 5.19
CA LEU A 51 -6.93 4.61 5.42
C LEU A 51 -5.81 4.84 6.44
N ALA A 52 -5.37 3.75 7.06
CA ALA A 52 -4.21 3.65 7.91
C ALA A 52 -3.20 2.70 7.28
N PHE A 53 -1.93 3.12 7.26
CA PHE A 53 -0.83 2.33 6.74
C PHE A 53 -0.21 1.49 7.85
N LEU A 54 -0.55 0.20 7.87
CA LEU A 54 0.09 -0.78 8.74
C LEU A 54 1.28 -1.38 8.01
N TYR A 55 2.46 -1.23 8.59
CA TYR A 55 3.68 -1.85 8.07
C TYR A 55 4.44 -2.51 9.20
N GLN A 56 5.20 -3.54 8.86
CA GLN A 56 6.16 -4.13 9.75
C GLN A 56 7.56 -3.74 9.26
N ASP A 57 8.40 -3.20 10.14
CA ASP A 57 9.75 -2.78 9.76
C ASP A 57 10.72 -3.97 9.76
N GLU A 58 10.67 -4.79 10.81
CA GLU A 58 11.53 -5.96 11.01
C GLU A 58 10.69 -7.24 11.16
N THR A 59 11.12 -8.32 10.50
CA THR A 59 10.62 -9.66 10.77
C THR A 59 11.21 -10.19 12.07
N GLY A 60 10.58 -11.19 12.71
CA GLY A 60 11.08 -11.79 13.96
C GLY A 60 12.50 -12.40 13.89
N GLY A 61 13.10 -12.47 12.69
CA GLY A 61 14.49 -12.88 12.47
C GLY A 61 15.46 -11.72 12.14
N GLY A 62 15.09 -10.46 12.39
CA GLY A 62 15.95 -9.29 12.15
C GLY A 62 16.14 -8.91 10.68
N LYS A 63 15.31 -9.44 9.77
CA LYS A 63 15.33 -9.06 8.35
C LYS A 63 14.29 -7.98 8.07
N THR A 64 14.60 -7.06 7.16
CA THR A 64 13.66 -6.04 6.67
C THR A 64 12.37 -6.69 6.17
N SER A 65 11.24 -6.37 6.80
CA SER A 65 9.95 -6.88 6.37
C SER A 65 9.40 -6.04 5.21
N ARG A 66 8.76 -6.73 4.26
CA ARG A 66 8.00 -6.11 3.16
C ARG A 66 6.49 -6.11 3.45
N PHE A 67 6.11 -6.59 4.64
CA PHE A 67 4.71 -6.65 5.02
C PHE A 67 4.15 -5.25 5.20
N ASN A 68 3.14 -4.95 4.41
CA ASN A 68 2.35 -3.74 4.53
C ASN A 68 0.88 -4.03 4.21
N LYS A 69 -0.01 -3.27 4.82
CA LYS A 69 -1.45 -3.37 4.66
C LYS A 69 -2.09 -2.01 4.87
N PHE A 70 -3.05 -1.69 4.02
CA PHE A 70 -3.93 -0.56 4.21
C PHE A 70 -5.21 -1.04 4.86
N VAL A 71 -5.56 -0.45 5.99
CA VAL A 71 -6.81 -0.75 6.71
C VAL A 71 -7.59 0.53 6.90
N ASP A 72 -8.90 0.45 7.08
CA ASP A 72 -9.70 1.61 7.42
C ASP A 72 -9.26 2.17 8.79
N ARG A 73 -8.97 3.47 8.87
CA ARG A 73 -8.50 4.12 10.10
C ARG A 73 -9.57 4.17 11.18
N ASN A 74 -10.84 4.13 10.79
CA ASN A 74 -12.01 4.11 11.67
C ASN A 74 -12.50 2.68 11.95
N GLN A 75 -11.77 1.62 11.57
CA GLN A 75 -12.10 0.25 11.94
C GLN A 75 -12.02 0.11 13.47
N LYS A 76 -13.13 0.45 14.14
CA LYS A 76 -13.42 0.05 15.51
C LYS A 76 -13.71 -1.45 15.45
N GLY A 77 -12.80 -2.24 15.99
CA GLY A 77 -13.14 -3.58 16.48
C GLY A 77 -14.16 -3.49 17.60
#